data_AF-A0A0D5ZJ54-F1
#
_entry.id   AF-A0A0D5ZJ54-F1
#
_cell.length_a   1.000
_cell.length_b   1.000
_cell.length_c   1.000
_cell.angle_alpha   90.00
_cell.angle_beta   90.00
_cell.angle_gamma   90.00
#
_symmetry.space_group_name_H-M   'P 1'
#
loop_
_entity.id
_entity.type
_entity.pdbx_description
1 polymer ?
#
loop_
_entity_poly.entity_id
_entity_poly.type
_entity_poly.pdbx_seq_one_letter_code
_entity_poly.pdbx_strand_id
1 'polypeptide(L)'
;MLKITKEFNKENIKMLLAFEGENLPEFVGKKHGKITIDFANNLAYLFVEKDKQSLFELHHLIKDTFGEISYDFDLDFASFVKHFKQKEILRALISKIYFAKANLFKKSIDLDNKKDEEQKEKALNLVLGDSYEDLIEQANKYVIIAEQVNKTRNLQIMPENFLNSEMLAAKIAEDFSGIENLKVTTLTKKEIQDLGMNLLLSVNQGSTHEPRVVIVEYKGNPENTKSVSIVGKGITFDTGGVNTKGYHMEGMKYDMSGSVIAAYAVKSLALLKAKVNASAIMCITDNRINNDASLPENVYKSMSGKWVEVVDTDAEGRLVLADGLYYAASILKPSTIVDVATLTGSILVSLGNTYSGVFTENDAKYSKFEAASKLAQEKVWRMPMHEDFNKGNKGSKVADLASWSSTVKQDSSQAAMFLKEFTNGIDFIHCDVAGTADKAGEPQGELVATLVEFCLDQ
;
A
#
# COMPACT_ATOMS: atom_id res chain seq x y z
N MET A 1 21.53 3.40 5.43
CA MET A 1 20.25 4.00 5.96
C MET A 1 20.39 5.53 6.14
N LEU A 2 19.35 6.32 5.81
CA LEU A 2 19.34 7.79 5.94
C LEU A 2 19.32 8.22 7.41
N LYS A 3 20.22 9.11 7.83
CA LYS A 3 20.18 9.71 9.18
C LYS A 3 19.67 11.14 9.12
N ILE A 4 18.87 11.55 10.09
CA ILE A 4 18.38 12.94 10.21
C ILE A 4 19.18 13.63 11.31
N THR A 5 19.88 14.71 10.99
CA THR A 5 20.81 15.38 11.92
C THR A 5 20.55 16.89 11.98
N LYS A 6 21.01 17.50 13.08
CA LYS A 6 21.00 18.96 13.25
C LYS A 6 22.20 19.61 12.56
N GLU A 7 23.36 18.99 12.71
CA GLU A 7 24.64 19.53 12.24
C GLU A 7 25.22 18.70 11.09
N PHE A 8 26.02 19.37 10.26
CA PHE A 8 26.81 18.73 9.20
C PHE A 8 28.00 17.97 9.80
N ASN A 9 28.27 16.77 9.29
CA ASN A 9 29.50 16.05 9.52
C ASN A 9 30.61 16.65 8.64
N LYS A 10 31.71 17.08 9.27
CA LYS A 10 32.87 17.67 8.58
C LYS A 10 33.57 16.72 7.60
N GLU A 11 33.40 15.41 7.78
CA GLU A 11 33.99 14.38 6.92
C GLU A 11 33.14 14.09 5.67
N ASN A 12 31.85 14.46 5.69
CA ASN A 12 30.93 14.21 4.59
C ASN A 12 30.90 15.39 3.62
N ILE A 13 30.64 15.14 2.34
CA ILE A 13 30.48 16.20 1.34
C ILE A 13 29.12 16.86 1.55
N LYS A 14 29.09 18.17 1.78
CA LYS A 14 27.83 18.92 1.91
C LYS A 14 27.19 19.10 0.53
N MET A 15 26.00 18.52 0.34
CA MET A 15 25.25 18.60 -0.91
C MET A 15 24.14 19.66 -0.84
N LEU A 16 24.16 20.58 -1.79
CA LEU A 16 23.16 21.62 -2.01
C LEU A 16 22.30 21.25 -3.23
N LEU A 17 20.99 21.48 -3.14
CA LEU A 17 20.13 21.54 -4.33
C LEU A 17 20.34 22.90 -5.01
N ALA A 18 20.74 22.86 -6.29
CA ALA A 18 21.11 24.04 -7.06
C ALA A 18 20.10 24.26 -8.19
N PHE A 19 19.37 25.37 -8.15
CA PHE A 19 18.32 25.64 -9.12
C PHE A 19 18.83 26.49 -10.28
N GLU A 20 18.41 26.15 -11.49
CA GLU A 20 18.65 27.02 -12.64
C GLU A 20 18.04 28.40 -12.41
N GLY A 21 18.86 29.45 -12.57
CA GLY A 21 18.48 30.83 -12.29
C GLY A 21 19.04 31.38 -10.98
N GLU A 22 19.57 30.53 -10.09
CA GLU A 22 20.37 30.99 -8.95
C GLU A 22 21.79 31.39 -9.38
N ASN A 23 22.45 32.21 -8.56
CA ASN A 23 23.87 32.55 -8.75
C ASN A 23 24.74 31.35 -8.35
N LEU A 24 25.08 30.50 -9.33
CA LEU A 24 25.87 29.28 -9.16
C LEU A 24 27.30 29.45 -9.70
N PRO A 25 28.31 28.78 -9.11
CA PRO A 25 29.66 28.78 -9.66
C PRO A 25 29.70 28.28 -11.12
N GLU A 26 30.59 28.85 -11.94
CA GLU A 26 30.66 28.55 -13.38
C GLU A 26 30.93 27.07 -13.68
N PHE A 27 31.59 26.35 -12.76
CA PHE A 27 31.92 24.94 -12.92
C PHE A 27 30.72 24.00 -12.68
N VAL A 28 29.61 24.48 -12.11
CA VAL A 28 28.43 23.65 -11.85
C VAL A 28 27.80 23.19 -13.17
N GLY A 29 27.74 21.87 -13.35
CA GLY A 29 27.20 21.29 -14.57
C GLY A 29 25.68 21.49 -14.70
N LYS A 30 25.26 22.15 -15.77
CA LYS A 30 23.86 22.55 -16.04
C LYS A 30 23.03 21.46 -16.74
N LYS A 31 23.06 20.23 -16.22
CA LYS A 31 22.20 19.13 -16.70
C LYS A 31 21.36 18.66 -15.52
N HIS A 32 20.05 18.55 -15.68
CA HIS A 32 19.17 18.10 -14.59
C HIS A 32 19.66 16.77 -13.97
N GLY A 33 19.70 16.74 -12.65
CA GLY A 33 20.19 15.63 -11.84
C GLY A 33 21.69 15.39 -11.86
N LYS A 34 22.46 16.27 -12.51
CA LYS A 34 23.92 16.19 -12.44
C LYS A 34 24.40 16.64 -11.06
N ILE A 35 25.16 15.77 -10.40
CA ILE A 35 25.96 16.12 -9.22
C ILE A 35 27.30 16.69 -9.70
N THR A 36 27.66 17.89 -9.24
CA THR A 36 28.98 18.48 -9.44
C THR A 36 29.67 18.62 -8.09
N ILE A 37 30.84 18.01 -7.91
CA ILE A 37 31.58 18.00 -6.64
C ILE A 37 32.76 18.97 -6.71
N ASP A 38 32.85 19.85 -5.73
CA ASP A 38 33.99 20.70 -5.42
C ASP A 38 34.73 20.13 -4.21
N PHE A 39 35.77 19.33 -4.49
CA PHE A 39 36.59 18.70 -3.47
C PHE A 39 37.40 19.71 -2.62
N ALA A 40 37.70 20.90 -3.15
CA ALA A 40 38.48 21.89 -2.42
C ALA A 40 37.69 22.48 -1.25
N ASN A 41 36.38 22.66 -1.44
CA ASN A 41 35.47 23.21 -0.44
C ASN A 41 34.57 22.17 0.24
N ASN A 42 34.75 20.89 -0.10
CA ASN A 42 33.92 19.78 0.38
C ASN A 42 32.41 20.00 0.12
N LEU A 43 32.08 20.50 -1.07
CA LEU A 43 30.72 20.84 -1.50
C LEU A 43 30.29 20.01 -2.72
N ALA A 44 29.01 19.72 -2.82
CA ALA A 44 28.38 19.16 -4.01
C ALA A 44 27.11 19.93 -4.38
N TYR A 45 26.85 20.03 -5.67
CA TYR A 45 25.65 20.69 -6.22
C TYR A 45 24.85 19.68 -7.03
N LEU A 46 23.61 19.41 -6.63
CA LEU A 46 22.63 18.65 -7.41
C LEU A 46 21.80 19.63 -8.23
N PHE A 47 22.00 19.64 -9.55
CA PHE A 47 21.41 20.66 -10.42
C PHE A 47 19.95 20.35 -10.83
N VAL A 48 19.08 21.35 -10.79
CA VAL A 48 17.66 21.27 -11.18
C VAL A 48 17.33 22.32 -12.25
N GLU A 49 17.05 21.86 -13.47
CA GLU A 49 16.56 22.69 -14.58
C GLU A 49 15.25 23.42 -14.26
N LYS A 50 15.05 24.59 -14.87
CA LYS A 50 13.95 25.52 -14.56
C LYS A 50 12.55 24.94 -14.77
N ASP A 51 12.36 24.13 -15.81
CA ASP A 51 11.11 23.47 -16.14
C ASP A 51 10.84 22.20 -15.30
N LYS A 52 11.82 21.76 -14.51
CA LYS A 52 11.76 20.56 -13.66
C LYS A 52 11.74 20.84 -12.16
N GLN A 53 11.28 22.04 -11.77
CA GLN A 53 11.21 22.47 -10.38
C GLN A 53 9.86 22.16 -9.71
N SER A 54 9.07 21.23 -10.26
CA SER A 54 7.85 20.76 -9.59
C SER A 54 8.16 19.69 -8.55
N LEU A 55 7.30 19.55 -7.54
CA LEU A 55 7.45 18.48 -6.53
C LEU A 55 7.45 17.08 -7.17
N PHE A 56 6.68 16.91 -8.25
CA PHE A 56 6.60 15.66 -9.01
C PHE A 56 7.95 15.30 -9.65
N GLU A 57 8.58 16.24 -10.36
CA GLU A 57 9.91 16.03 -10.96
C GLU A 57 10.97 15.78 -9.88
N LEU A 58 10.85 16.45 -8.74
CA LEU A 58 11.77 16.26 -7.63
C LEU A 58 11.64 14.87 -6.99
N HIS A 59 10.45 14.27 -6.97
CA HIS A 59 10.31 12.87 -6.53
C HIS A 59 11.13 11.91 -7.38
N HIS A 60 11.08 12.07 -8.71
CA HIS A 60 11.86 11.28 -9.64
C HIS A 60 13.35 11.52 -9.44
N LEU A 61 13.76 12.80 -9.38
CA LEU A 61 15.15 13.17 -9.16
C LEU A 61 15.73 12.57 -7.86
N ILE A 62 15.03 12.70 -6.73
CA ILE A 62 15.49 12.16 -5.44
C ILE A 62 15.64 10.65 -5.52
N LYS A 63 14.63 9.95 -6.07
CA LYS A 63 14.65 8.50 -6.19
C LYS A 63 15.83 8.03 -7.07
N ASP A 64 16.01 8.65 -8.22
CA ASP A 64 17.03 8.23 -9.19
C ASP A 64 18.45 8.60 -8.73
N THR A 65 18.60 9.69 -7.96
CA THR A 65 19.91 10.17 -7.49
C THR A 65 20.41 9.43 -6.26
N PHE A 66 19.53 9.11 -5.30
CA PHE A 66 19.96 8.63 -3.99
C PHE A 66 19.82 7.11 -3.77
N GLY A 67 19.39 6.37 -4.80
CA GLY A 67 19.40 4.89 -4.76
C GLY A 67 20.80 4.33 -4.63
N GLU A 68 21.75 4.85 -5.41
CA GLU A 68 23.16 4.52 -5.34
C GLU A 68 23.98 5.81 -5.32
N ILE A 69 24.80 6.01 -4.29
CA ILE A 69 25.65 7.18 -4.15
C ILE A 69 27.12 6.76 -4.09
N SER A 70 28.00 7.57 -4.67
CA SER A 70 29.44 7.27 -4.74
C SER A 70 30.25 7.81 -3.55
N TYR A 71 29.69 8.74 -2.78
CA TYR A 71 30.35 9.42 -1.67
C TYR A 71 29.42 9.55 -0.47
N ASP A 72 30.01 9.85 0.68
CA ASP A 72 29.27 10.18 1.89
C ASP A 72 28.76 11.62 1.77
N PHE A 73 27.44 11.80 1.85
CA PHE A 73 26.79 13.08 1.61
C PHE A 73 25.94 13.55 2.80
N ASP A 74 26.02 14.84 3.06
CA ASP A 74 25.10 15.57 3.93
C ASP A 74 24.22 16.48 3.10
N LEU A 75 22.94 16.11 2.95
CA LEU A 75 21.96 16.88 2.21
C LEU A 75 21.56 18.10 3.04
N ASP A 76 21.84 19.30 2.52
CA ASP A 76 21.45 20.55 3.14
C ASP A 76 19.96 20.83 2.92
N PHE A 77 19.12 20.49 3.89
CA PHE A 77 17.67 20.66 3.79
C PHE A 77 17.26 22.11 3.49
N ALA A 78 18.00 23.10 4.01
CA ALA A 78 17.68 24.51 3.79
C ALA A 78 17.76 24.90 2.30
N SER A 79 18.64 24.25 1.52
CA SER A 79 18.72 24.47 0.08
C SER A 79 17.45 24.04 -0.67
N PHE A 80 16.73 23.02 -0.17
CA PHE A 80 15.49 22.53 -0.76
C PHE A 80 14.30 23.42 -0.43
N VAL A 81 14.22 23.97 0.79
CA VAL A 81 13.06 24.76 1.27
C VAL A 81 12.92 26.10 0.54
N LYS A 82 13.95 26.58 -0.16
CA LYS A 82 13.89 27.81 -0.96
C LYS A 82 12.76 27.81 -2.01
N HIS A 83 12.45 26.65 -2.58
CA HIS A 83 11.48 26.51 -3.68
C HIS A 83 10.26 25.66 -3.32
N PHE A 84 10.29 24.97 -2.18
CA PHE A 84 9.25 24.03 -1.78
C PHE A 84 8.79 24.26 -0.35
N LYS A 85 7.52 23.96 -0.07
CA LYS A 85 7.02 24.00 1.31
C LYS A 85 7.76 22.96 2.15
N GLN A 86 8.24 23.40 3.30
CA GLN A 86 9.07 22.64 4.24
C GLN A 86 8.54 21.21 4.51
N LYS A 87 7.26 21.06 4.87
CA LYS A 87 6.67 19.74 5.16
C LYS A 87 6.53 18.83 3.94
N GLU A 88 6.25 19.40 2.77
CA GLU A 88 6.09 18.65 1.52
C GLU A 88 7.45 18.07 1.09
N ILE A 89 8.50 18.90 1.09
CA ILE A 89 9.83 18.45 0.67
C ILE A 89 10.49 17.52 1.68
N LEU A 90 10.25 17.71 2.98
CA LEU A 90 10.70 16.77 4.01
C LEU A 90 10.14 15.36 3.76
N ARG A 91 8.84 15.25 3.47
CA ARG A 91 8.20 13.96 3.16
C ARG A 91 8.77 13.35 1.88
N ALA A 92 8.93 14.16 0.83
CA ALA A 92 9.46 13.71 -0.45
C ALA A 92 10.88 13.14 -0.32
N LEU A 93 11.78 13.86 0.37
CA LEU A 93 13.14 13.42 0.62
C LEU A 93 13.17 12.09 1.36
N ILE A 94 12.48 12.00 2.50
CA ILE A 94 12.48 10.78 3.31
C ILE A 94 11.86 9.63 2.53
N SER A 95 10.65 9.79 2.00
CA SER A 95 9.93 8.71 1.32
C SER A 95 10.68 8.20 0.08
N LYS A 96 11.21 9.08 -0.77
CA LYS A 96 11.87 8.68 -2.03
C LYS A 96 13.29 8.16 -1.82
N ILE A 97 14.04 8.67 -0.84
CA ILE A 97 15.34 8.09 -0.46
C ILE A 97 15.15 6.68 0.11
N TYR A 98 14.19 6.50 1.03
CA TYR A 98 13.88 5.17 1.56
C TYR A 98 13.40 4.24 0.45
N PHE A 99 12.55 4.71 -0.46
CA PHE A 99 12.09 3.91 -1.59
C PHE A 99 13.25 3.43 -2.47
N ALA A 100 14.19 4.32 -2.81
CA ALA A 100 15.31 4.02 -3.68
C ALA A 100 16.35 3.09 -3.03
N LYS A 101 16.58 3.22 -1.73
CA LYS A 101 17.53 2.40 -0.96
C LYS A 101 16.94 1.09 -0.41
N ALA A 102 15.71 0.76 -0.78
CA ALA A 102 15.01 -0.41 -0.23
C ALA A 102 15.70 -1.72 -0.66
N ASN A 103 16.07 -2.55 0.31
CA ASN A 103 16.52 -3.92 0.05
C ASN A 103 15.30 -4.84 -0.05
N LEU A 104 14.84 -5.07 -1.28
CA LEU A 104 13.70 -5.94 -1.57
C LEU A 104 14.15 -7.38 -1.82
N PHE A 105 13.21 -8.32 -1.69
CA PHE A 105 13.44 -9.74 -1.89
C PHE A 105 14.03 -10.02 -3.27
N LYS A 106 15.19 -10.68 -3.26
CA LYS A 106 15.86 -11.18 -4.45
C LYS A 106 16.60 -12.45 -4.10
N LYS A 107 16.10 -13.61 -4.53
CA LYS A 107 16.62 -14.93 -4.08
C LYS A 107 18.10 -15.16 -4.41
N SER A 108 18.61 -14.60 -5.51
CA SER A 108 20.03 -14.70 -5.88
C SER A 108 20.96 -13.87 -4.99
N ILE A 109 20.41 -12.94 -4.22
CA ILE A 109 21.13 -12.26 -3.15
C ILE A 109 20.82 -13.05 -1.89
N ASP A 110 21.75 -13.90 -1.50
CA ASP A 110 21.67 -14.57 -0.22
C ASP A 110 21.90 -13.51 0.88
N LEU A 111 20.79 -13.03 1.46
CA LEU A 111 20.83 -11.98 2.48
C LEU A 111 21.60 -12.44 3.74
N ASP A 112 21.71 -13.75 3.96
CA ASP A 112 22.47 -14.34 5.06
C ASP A 112 23.99 -14.37 4.77
N ASN A 113 24.40 -14.49 3.50
CA ASN A 113 25.80 -14.47 3.07
C ASN A 113 26.32 -13.07 2.67
N LYS A 114 25.49 -12.02 2.76
CA LYS A 114 25.93 -10.62 2.60
C LYS A 114 26.83 -10.11 3.74
N LYS A 115 27.13 -10.95 4.75
CA LYS A 115 28.13 -10.63 5.78
C LYS A 115 29.57 -10.57 5.23
N ASP A 116 29.85 -11.21 4.09
CA ASP A 116 31.23 -11.33 3.58
C ASP A 116 31.58 -10.35 2.44
N GLU A 117 30.60 -9.61 1.89
CA GLU A 117 30.84 -8.48 0.99
C GLU A 117 30.09 -7.23 1.46
N GLU A 118 30.50 -6.68 2.61
CA GLU A 118 30.20 -5.29 2.96
C GLU A 118 30.91 -4.36 1.96
N GLN A 119 30.30 -4.13 0.79
CA GLN A 119 30.47 -2.82 0.16
C GLN A 119 29.99 -1.80 1.19
N LYS A 120 30.93 -1.08 1.83
CA LYS A 120 30.63 -0.03 2.81
C LYS A 120 29.57 0.90 2.22
N GLU A 121 28.31 0.75 2.67
CA GLU A 121 27.22 1.60 2.21
C GLU A 121 27.61 3.04 2.54
N LYS A 122 27.63 3.89 1.53
CA LYS A 122 27.95 5.30 1.71
C LYS A 122 26.92 5.97 2.61
N ALA A 123 27.40 6.81 3.51
CA ALA A 123 26.58 7.55 4.46
C ALA A 123 25.77 8.62 3.71
N LEU A 124 24.49 8.71 4.05
CA LEU A 124 23.61 9.76 3.56
C LEU A 124 22.88 10.35 4.78
N ASN A 125 23.09 11.63 5.03
CA ASN A 125 22.42 12.35 6.11
C ASN A 125 21.52 13.44 5.52
N LEU A 126 20.37 13.66 6.13
CA LEU A 126 19.53 14.83 5.90
C LEU A 126 19.74 15.82 7.05
N VAL A 127 20.41 16.93 6.77
CA VAL A 127 20.77 17.93 7.78
C VAL A 127 19.71 19.02 7.81
N LEU A 128 18.95 19.10 8.91
CA LEU A 128 17.82 20.03 9.05
C LEU A 128 18.26 21.43 9.55
N GLY A 129 19.46 21.55 10.11
CA GLY A 129 19.98 22.83 10.61
C GLY A 129 19.06 23.48 11.65
N ASP A 130 18.76 24.76 11.45
CA ASP A 130 17.90 25.53 12.34
C ASP A 130 16.47 24.97 12.45
N SER A 131 15.98 24.26 11.42
CA SER A 131 14.65 23.64 11.42
C SER A 131 14.59 22.30 12.16
N TYR A 132 15.69 21.83 12.77
CA TYR A 132 15.75 20.51 13.39
C TYR A 132 14.71 20.32 14.49
N GLU A 133 14.65 21.23 15.47
CA GLU A 133 13.74 21.10 16.62
C GLU A 133 12.28 21.10 16.18
N ASP A 134 11.93 21.89 15.16
CA ASP A 134 10.56 22.02 14.64
C ASP A 134 10.10 20.83 13.79
N LEU A 135 11.04 20.07 13.22
CA LEU A 135 10.75 19.05 12.21
C LEU A 135 11.11 17.63 12.62
N ILE A 136 11.94 17.42 13.64
CA ILE A 136 12.48 16.08 13.94
C ILE A 136 11.36 15.06 14.24
N GLU A 137 10.32 15.46 14.97
CA GLU A 137 9.16 14.59 15.22
C GLU A 137 8.44 14.20 13.92
N GLN A 138 8.20 15.18 13.05
CA GLN A 138 7.57 14.97 11.76
C GLN A 138 8.44 14.10 10.82
N ALA A 139 9.75 14.29 10.86
CA ALA A 139 10.72 13.52 10.09
C ALA A 139 10.75 12.05 10.57
N ASN A 140 10.76 11.82 11.88
CA ASN A 140 10.66 10.49 12.47
C ASN A 140 9.34 9.79 12.10
N LYS A 141 8.23 10.52 12.08
CA LYS A 141 6.95 9.98 11.58
C LYS A 141 7.08 9.52 10.13
N TYR A 142 7.67 10.33 9.25
CA TYR A 142 7.84 9.97 7.84
C TYR A 142 8.81 8.81 7.63
N VAL A 143 9.84 8.68 8.47
CA VAL A 143 10.75 7.53 8.47
C VAL A 143 9.99 6.23 8.78
N ILE A 144 9.21 6.21 9.86
CA ILE A 144 8.41 5.04 10.25
C ILE A 144 7.48 4.60 9.11
N ILE A 145 6.77 5.56 8.50
CA ILE A 145 5.86 5.29 7.38
C ILE A 145 6.64 4.76 6.16
N ALA A 146 7.76 5.38 5.79
CA ALA A 146 8.56 4.97 4.64
C ALA A 146 9.16 3.56 4.82
N GLU A 147 9.54 3.19 6.04
CA GLU A 147 9.95 1.82 6.37
C GLU A 147 8.83 0.81 6.20
N GLN A 148 7.60 1.15 6.64
CA GLN A 148 6.45 0.27 6.48
C GLN A 148 6.00 0.15 5.01
N VAL A 149 6.10 1.22 4.23
CA VAL A 149 5.94 1.18 2.77
C VAL A 149 6.94 0.18 2.17
N ASN A 150 8.21 0.23 2.56
CA ASN A 150 9.21 -0.72 2.05
C ASN A 150 9.00 -2.16 2.52
N LYS A 151 8.53 -2.38 3.75
CA LYS A 151 8.14 -3.72 4.20
C LYS A 151 6.97 -4.27 3.37
N THR A 152 5.98 -3.43 3.08
CA THR A 152 4.87 -3.75 2.16
C THR A 152 5.41 -4.14 0.79
N ARG A 153 6.27 -3.31 0.20
CA ARG A 153 6.91 -3.57 -1.10
C ARG A 153 7.69 -4.88 -1.14
N ASN A 154 8.40 -5.18 -0.05
CA ASN A 154 9.18 -6.40 0.07
C ASN A 154 8.29 -7.65 0.05
N LEU A 155 7.11 -7.61 0.67
CA LEU A 155 6.16 -8.72 0.61
C LEU A 155 5.48 -8.81 -0.76
N GLN A 156 5.08 -7.67 -1.34
CA GLN A 156 4.47 -7.60 -2.67
C GLN A 156 5.31 -8.31 -3.75
N ILE A 157 6.64 -8.14 -3.74
CA ILE A 157 7.51 -8.72 -4.77
C ILE A 157 7.85 -10.19 -4.55
N MET A 158 7.59 -10.74 -3.35
CA MET A 158 7.86 -12.16 -3.06
C MET A 158 6.93 -13.03 -3.90
N PRO A 159 7.48 -13.99 -4.68
CA PRO A 159 6.65 -14.94 -5.41
C PRO A 159 5.99 -15.92 -4.45
N GLU A 160 4.88 -16.50 -4.88
CA GLU A 160 4.00 -17.34 -4.05
C GLU A 160 4.73 -18.52 -3.39
N ASN A 161 5.68 -19.15 -4.08
CA ASN A 161 6.45 -20.27 -3.51
C ASN A 161 7.38 -19.87 -2.34
N PHE A 162 7.55 -18.57 -2.08
CA PHE A 162 8.24 -18.00 -0.92
C PHE A 162 7.30 -17.21 0.02
N LEU A 163 6.04 -17.00 -0.38
CA LEU A 163 5.06 -16.20 0.37
C LEU A 163 3.63 -16.63 0.03
N ASN A 164 3.30 -17.90 0.30
CA ASN A 164 1.92 -18.39 0.22
C ASN A 164 1.07 -17.87 1.39
N SER A 165 -0.20 -18.26 1.42
CA SER A 165 -1.17 -17.78 2.41
C SER A 165 -0.76 -18.01 3.87
N GLU A 166 -0.24 -19.19 4.19
CA GLU A 166 0.19 -19.57 5.53
C GLU A 166 1.46 -18.82 5.94
N MET A 167 2.43 -18.71 5.01
CA MET A 167 3.68 -18.00 5.21
C MET A 167 3.46 -16.50 5.41
N LEU A 168 2.58 -15.88 4.61
CA LEU A 168 2.25 -14.47 4.76
C LEU A 168 1.61 -14.19 6.12
N ALA A 169 0.67 -15.03 6.55
CA ALA A 169 0.03 -14.88 7.85
C ALA A 169 1.02 -15.01 9.02
N ALA A 170 1.90 -16.01 8.97
CA ALA A 170 2.95 -16.21 9.96
C ALA A 170 3.92 -15.02 10.01
N LYS A 171 4.34 -14.51 8.86
CA LYS A 171 5.28 -13.39 8.75
C LYS A 171 4.71 -12.08 9.30
N ILE A 172 3.43 -11.81 9.05
CA ILE A 172 2.74 -10.66 9.66
C ILE A 172 2.69 -10.82 11.18
N ALA A 173 2.28 -11.99 11.68
CA ALA A 173 2.21 -12.23 13.12
C ALA A 173 3.57 -12.08 13.82
N GLU A 174 4.64 -12.59 13.22
CA GLU A 174 6.01 -12.45 13.72
C GLU A 174 6.46 -10.98 13.74
N ASP A 175 6.35 -10.27 12.60
CA ASP A 175 6.81 -8.89 12.47
C ASP A 175 6.02 -7.92 13.37
N PHE A 176 4.82 -8.28 13.79
CA PHE A 176 3.94 -7.43 14.61
C PHE A 176 4.00 -7.79 16.11
N SER A 177 4.72 -8.87 16.46
CA SER A 177 4.87 -9.33 17.83
C SER A 177 5.55 -8.29 18.72
N GLY A 178 5.07 -8.16 19.96
CA GLY A 178 5.66 -7.26 20.96
C GLY A 178 5.36 -5.77 20.77
N ILE A 179 4.57 -5.37 19.77
CA ILE A 179 4.15 -3.97 19.59
C ILE A 179 3.05 -3.62 20.61
N GLU A 180 3.27 -2.54 21.36
CA GLU A 180 2.35 -2.06 22.39
C GLU A 180 0.95 -1.74 21.82
N ASN A 181 -0.10 -2.17 22.53
CA ASN A 181 -1.51 -1.98 22.15
C ASN A 181 -1.93 -2.58 20.80
N LEU A 182 -1.10 -3.44 20.20
CA LEU A 182 -1.38 -4.12 18.94
C LEU A 182 -1.58 -5.61 19.21
N LYS A 183 -2.77 -6.12 18.87
CA LYS A 183 -3.10 -7.54 18.99
C LYS A 183 -3.23 -8.16 17.60
N VAL A 184 -2.63 -9.32 17.40
CA VAL A 184 -2.76 -10.10 16.16
C VAL A 184 -3.50 -11.40 16.47
N THR A 185 -4.51 -11.72 15.67
CA THR A 185 -5.27 -12.99 15.71
C THR A 185 -5.25 -13.58 14.31
N THR A 186 -4.83 -14.84 14.17
CA THR A 186 -4.80 -15.55 12.89
C THR A 186 -5.81 -16.68 12.91
N LEU A 187 -6.84 -16.58 12.07
CA LEU A 187 -7.85 -17.62 11.88
C LEU A 187 -7.33 -18.68 10.91
N THR A 188 -7.44 -19.93 11.32
CA THR A 188 -7.17 -21.14 10.54
C THR A 188 -8.35 -21.48 9.63
N LYS A 189 -8.15 -22.42 8.69
CA LYS A 189 -9.23 -22.89 7.79
C LYS A 189 -10.47 -23.35 8.56
N LYS A 190 -10.28 -24.04 9.68
CA LYS A 190 -11.37 -24.53 10.52
C LYS A 190 -12.18 -23.37 11.12
N GLU A 191 -11.52 -22.35 11.66
CA GLU A 191 -12.20 -21.19 12.25
C GLU A 191 -12.93 -20.35 11.17
N ILE A 192 -12.34 -20.25 9.97
CA ILE A 192 -12.97 -19.62 8.80
C ILE A 192 -14.25 -20.39 8.40
N GLN A 193 -14.23 -21.73 8.42
CA GLN A 193 -15.41 -22.58 8.19
C GLN A 193 -16.46 -22.39 9.27
N ASP A 194 -16.06 -22.37 10.54
CA ASP A 194 -16.98 -22.21 11.68
C ASP A 194 -17.67 -20.83 11.68
N LEU A 195 -17.00 -19.80 11.13
CA LEU A 195 -17.58 -18.47 10.90
C LEU A 195 -18.48 -18.39 9.66
N GLY A 196 -18.52 -19.42 8.82
CA GLY A 196 -19.34 -19.44 7.61
C GLY A 196 -18.83 -18.54 6.48
N MET A 197 -17.51 -18.29 6.43
CA MET A 197 -16.88 -17.48 5.37
C MET A 197 -16.73 -18.29 4.06
N ASN A 198 -17.86 -18.73 3.51
CA ASN A 198 -17.83 -19.67 2.38
C ASN A 198 -17.46 -19.01 1.03
N LEU A 199 -17.50 -17.67 0.91
CA LEU A 199 -17.00 -17.00 -0.30
C LEU A 199 -15.48 -16.99 -0.31
N LEU A 200 -14.84 -16.81 0.85
CA LEU A 200 -13.40 -16.99 0.96
C LEU A 200 -13.01 -18.44 0.70
N LEU A 201 -13.72 -19.38 1.32
CA LEU A 201 -13.45 -20.81 1.16
C LEU A 201 -13.67 -21.28 -0.27
N SER A 202 -14.66 -20.75 -1.01
CA SER A 202 -14.90 -21.12 -2.40
C SER A 202 -13.70 -20.78 -3.29
N VAL A 203 -13.07 -19.62 -3.07
CA VAL A 203 -11.85 -19.23 -3.80
C VAL A 203 -10.68 -20.17 -3.46
N ASN A 204 -10.56 -20.56 -2.20
CA ASN A 204 -9.49 -21.47 -1.75
C ASN A 204 -9.65 -22.92 -2.23
N GLN A 205 -10.81 -23.37 -2.73
CA GLN A 205 -11.09 -24.80 -2.93
C GLN A 205 -10.05 -25.52 -3.81
N GLY A 206 -9.51 -24.83 -4.83
CA GLY A 206 -8.48 -25.36 -5.72
C GLY A 206 -7.06 -25.34 -5.16
N SER A 207 -6.84 -24.81 -3.96
CA SER A 207 -5.52 -24.56 -3.40
C SER A 207 -4.89 -25.78 -2.74
N THR A 208 -3.56 -25.85 -2.77
CA THR A 208 -2.75 -26.72 -1.91
C THR A 208 -2.34 -26.08 -0.59
N HIS A 209 -2.61 -24.80 -0.40
CA HIS A 209 -2.32 -24.02 0.80
C HIS A 209 -3.62 -23.64 1.48
N GLU A 210 -3.64 -23.72 2.81
CA GLU A 210 -4.84 -23.34 3.55
C GLU A 210 -5.05 -21.83 3.56
N PRO A 211 -6.30 -21.34 3.57
CA PRO A 211 -6.56 -19.93 3.71
C PRO A 211 -6.26 -19.48 5.14
N ARG A 212 -5.99 -18.19 5.30
CA ARG A 212 -5.83 -17.52 6.59
C ARG A 212 -6.59 -16.22 6.59
N VAL A 213 -7.21 -15.88 7.71
CA VAL A 213 -7.69 -14.52 7.96
C VAL A 213 -6.91 -13.97 9.13
N VAL A 214 -6.13 -12.91 8.89
CA VAL A 214 -5.34 -12.27 9.96
C VAL A 214 -6.03 -10.98 10.35
N ILE A 215 -6.37 -10.85 11.64
CA ILE A 215 -6.99 -9.69 12.23
C ILE A 215 -5.95 -9.00 13.12
N VAL A 216 -5.68 -7.74 12.83
CA VAL A 216 -4.81 -6.87 13.61
C VAL A 216 -5.68 -5.81 14.26
N GLU A 217 -5.65 -5.68 15.58
CA GLU A 217 -6.40 -4.70 16.35
C GLU A 217 -5.42 -3.76 17.07
N TYR A 218 -5.40 -2.48 16.72
CA TYR A 218 -4.66 -1.43 17.42
C TYR A 218 -5.60 -0.57 18.27
N LYS A 219 -5.34 -0.52 19.57
CA LYS A 219 -6.11 0.29 20.53
C LYS A 219 -5.26 1.43 21.09
N GLY A 220 -5.08 2.48 20.30
CA GLY A 220 -4.28 3.65 20.66
C GLY A 220 -5.04 4.75 21.41
N ASN A 221 -6.37 4.68 21.48
CA ASN A 221 -7.20 5.68 22.16
C ASN A 221 -8.33 5.04 22.96
N PRO A 222 -8.12 4.72 24.25
CA PRO A 222 -9.15 4.08 25.07
C PRO A 222 -10.36 4.98 25.35
N GLU A 223 -10.25 6.29 25.16
CA GLU A 223 -11.32 7.27 25.43
C GLU A 223 -12.25 7.48 24.23
N ASN A 224 -11.84 7.09 23.02
CA ASN A 224 -12.61 7.26 21.79
C ASN A 224 -13.10 5.91 21.28
N THR A 225 -14.41 5.72 21.15
CA THR A 225 -14.96 4.47 20.60
C THR A 225 -14.94 4.42 19.08
N LYS A 226 -14.68 5.54 18.38
CA LYS A 226 -14.55 5.54 16.92
C LYS A 226 -13.30 4.77 16.52
N SER A 227 -13.47 3.92 15.52
CA SER A 227 -12.40 3.17 14.91
C SER A 227 -12.58 3.09 13.40
N VAL A 228 -11.47 2.84 12.70
CA VAL A 228 -11.45 2.47 11.29
C VAL A 228 -11.02 1.02 11.17
N SER A 229 -11.71 0.23 10.37
CA SER A 229 -11.22 -1.09 9.94
C SER A 229 -10.78 -1.04 8.48
N ILE A 230 -9.59 -1.55 8.20
CA ILE A 230 -9.03 -1.65 6.86
C ILE A 230 -9.04 -3.12 6.42
N VAL A 231 -9.79 -3.47 5.37
CA VAL A 231 -9.90 -4.85 4.87
C VAL A 231 -9.10 -4.99 3.59
N GLY A 232 -8.18 -5.93 3.50
CA GLY A 232 -7.28 -6.05 2.37
C GLY A 232 -7.44 -7.34 1.57
N LYS A 233 -7.52 -7.25 0.24
CA LYS A 233 -7.46 -8.41 -0.67
C LYS A 233 -6.10 -9.09 -0.55
N GLY A 234 -6.10 -10.40 -0.26
CA GLY A 234 -4.89 -11.18 0.04
C GLY A 234 -4.68 -12.37 -0.88
N ILE A 235 -4.88 -12.23 -2.20
CA ILE A 235 -4.66 -13.33 -3.14
C ILE A 235 -3.16 -13.47 -3.45
N THR A 236 -2.48 -14.46 -2.85
CA THR A 236 -1.02 -14.62 -2.95
C THR A 236 -0.56 -15.01 -4.35
N PHE A 237 -1.45 -15.62 -5.13
CA PHE A 237 -1.32 -15.76 -6.57
C PHE A 237 -2.69 -16.00 -7.20
N ASP A 238 -2.95 -15.37 -8.34
CA ASP A 238 -4.22 -15.47 -9.04
C ASP A 238 -4.06 -16.08 -10.43
N THR A 239 -4.51 -17.33 -10.60
CA THR A 239 -4.58 -17.99 -11.92
C THR A 239 -5.87 -17.68 -12.66
N GLY A 240 -6.84 -17.04 -11.99
CA GLY A 240 -8.23 -16.87 -12.38
C GLY A 240 -9.15 -18.05 -12.12
N GLY A 241 -8.66 -19.11 -11.45
CA GLY A 241 -9.41 -20.35 -11.31
C GLY A 241 -9.81 -20.91 -12.68
N VAL A 242 -10.99 -21.54 -12.78
CA VAL A 242 -11.46 -22.18 -14.02
C VAL A 242 -11.62 -21.17 -15.17
N ASN A 243 -11.99 -19.92 -14.87
CA ASN A 243 -11.88 -18.77 -15.76
C ASN A 243 -10.42 -18.30 -15.90
N THR A 244 -9.54 -19.17 -16.38
CA THR A 244 -8.10 -18.93 -16.36
C THR A 244 -7.68 -17.66 -17.11
N LYS A 245 -6.71 -16.93 -16.54
CA LYS A 245 -6.05 -15.80 -17.21
C LYS A 245 -5.18 -16.20 -18.41
N GLY A 246 -4.97 -17.50 -18.64
CA GLY A 246 -4.15 -18.00 -19.74
C GLY A 246 -2.72 -17.46 -19.67
N TYR A 247 -2.28 -16.72 -20.69
CA TYR A 247 -0.93 -16.14 -20.74
C TYR A 247 -0.79 -14.81 -19.98
N HIS A 248 -1.85 -14.29 -19.37
CA HIS A 248 -1.88 -12.99 -18.68
C HIS A 248 -1.66 -13.09 -17.16
N MET A 249 -0.90 -14.09 -16.69
CA MET A 249 -0.62 -14.30 -15.26
C MET A 249 0.62 -13.54 -14.74
N GLU A 250 1.33 -12.81 -15.60
CA GLU A 250 2.45 -11.97 -15.16
C GLU A 250 1.96 -10.91 -14.17
N GLY A 251 2.71 -10.73 -13.08
CA GLY A 251 2.36 -9.77 -12.02
C GLY A 251 1.36 -10.27 -10.98
N MET A 252 0.74 -11.45 -11.13
CA MET A 252 -0.31 -11.91 -10.19
C MET A 252 0.17 -12.26 -8.77
N LYS A 253 1.49 -12.26 -8.52
CA LYS A 253 2.04 -12.27 -7.14
C LYS A 253 1.70 -10.99 -6.37
N TYR A 254 1.39 -9.89 -7.06
CA TYR A 254 1.00 -8.62 -6.46
C TYR A 254 -0.45 -8.62 -5.99
N ASP A 255 -1.21 -9.69 -6.22
CA ASP A 255 -2.65 -9.70 -5.98
C ASP A 255 -3.06 -9.81 -4.48
N MET A 256 -2.05 -9.88 -3.61
CA MET A 256 -2.12 -9.79 -2.15
C MET A 256 -1.80 -8.39 -1.60
N SER A 257 -1.56 -7.42 -2.48
CA SER A 257 -1.12 -6.07 -2.11
C SER A 257 -2.09 -5.39 -1.14
N GLY A 258 -3.40 -5.57 -1.32
CA GLY A 258 -4.41 -5.00 -0.45
C GLY A 258 -4.23 -5.41 1.02
N SER A 259 -4.00 -6.69 1.26
CA SER A 259 -3.75 -7.27 2.59
C SER A 259 -2.52 -6.67 3.26
N VAL A 260 -1.39 -6.59 2.53
CA VAL A 260 -0.17 -6.02 3.13
C VAL A 260 -0.26 -4.52 3.30
N ILE A 261 -0.91 -3.79 2.40
CA ILE A 261 -1.16 -2.35 2.57
C ILE A 261 -1.99 -2.11 3.86
N ALA A 262 -3.08 -2.86 4.05
CA ALA A 262 -3.92 -2.77 5.24
C ALA A 262 -3.14 -3.06 6.53
N ALA A 263 -2.39 -4.17 6.56
CA ALA A 263 -1.61 -4.58 7.71
C ALA A 263 -0.58 -3.51 8.11
N TYR A 264 0.21 -3.04 7.15
CA TYR A 264 1.33 -2.12 7.42
C TYR A 264 0.88 -0.68 7.67
N ALA A 265 -0.30 -0.27 7.20
CA ALA A 265 -0.91 0.99 7.62
C ALA A 265 -1.25 0.96 9.12
N VAL A 266 -1.88 -0.10 9.62
CA VAL A 266 -2.22 -0.23 11.05
C VAL A 266 -0.98 -0.40 11.92
N LYS A 267 0.02 -1.16 11.46
CA LYS A 267 1.31 -1.23 12.16
C LYS A 267 1.99 0.13 12.25
N SER A 268 1.95 0.94 11.19
CA SER A 268 2.50 2.31 11.22
C SER A 268 1.84 3.14 12.32
N LEU A 269 0.51 3.09 12.45
CA LEU A 269 -0.22 3.80 13.51
C LEU A 269 0.24 3.34 14.91
N ALA A 270 0.46 2.03 15.10
CA ALA A 270 0.94 1.49 16.36
C ALA A 270 2.37 1.92 16.70
N LEU A 271 3.28 1.88 15.73
CA LEU A 271 4.67 2.35 15.90
C LEU A 271 4.75 3.86 16.17
N LEU A 272 3.84 4.63 15.57
CA LEU A 272 3.68 6.07 15.85
C LEU A 272 3.03 6.36 17.20
N LYS A 273 2.55 5.33 17.92
CA LYS A 273 1.74 5.48 19.14
C LYS A 273 0.57 6.45 18.95
N ALA A 274 -0.06 6.36 17.78
CA ALA A 274 -1.12 7.28 17.38
C ALA A 274 -2.33 7.18 18.31
N LYS A 275 -2.92 8.33 18.69
CA LYS A 275 -4.12 8.40 19.54
C LYS A 275 -5.40 8.08 18.79
N VAL A 276 -5.45 6.94 18.10
CA VAL A 276 -6.58 6.45 17.30
C VAL A 276 -6.78 4.95 17.50
N ASN A 277 -7.98 4.45 17.21
CA ASN A 277 -8.25 3.01 17.16
C ASN A 277 -8.38 2.58 15.71
N ALA A 278 -7.62 1.56 15.32
CA ALA A 278 -7.61 1.05 13.97
C ALA A 278 -7.51 -0.48 13.97
N SER A 279 -8.05 -1.12 12.95
CA SER A 279 -7.88 -2.56 12.75
C SER A 279 -7.61 -2.87 11.29
N ALA A 280 -6.92 -3.98 11.02
CA ALA A 280 -6.75 -4.52 9.70
C ALA A 280 -7.26 -5.96 9.65
N ILE A 281 -7.89 -6.33 8.54
CA ILE A 281 -8.29 -7.71 8.25
C ILE A 281 -7.67 -8.09 6.90
N MET A 282 -6.84 -9.12 6.91
CA MET A 282 -6.20 -9.66 5.71
C MET A 282 -6.89 -10.98 5.37
N CYS A 283 -7.59 -11.01 4.24
CA CYS A 283 -8.26 -12.20 3.71
C CYS A 283 -7.32 -12.92 2.74
N ILE A 284 -6.55 -13.88 3.26
CA ILE A 284 -5.36 -14.41 2.58
C ILE A 284 -5.63 -15.82 2.03
N THR A 285 -5.50 -15.98 0.73
CA THR A 285 -5.55 -17.27 0.02
C THR A 285 -4.88 -17.14 -1.34
N ASP A 286 -4.92 -18.15 -2.17
CA ASP A 286 -4.59 -18.11 -3.59
C ASP A 286 -5.79 -18.61 -4.40
N ASN A 287 -5.83 -18.27 -5.68
CA ASN A 287 -6.85 -18.73 -6.62
C ASN A 287 -6.20 -19.67 -7.62
N ARG A 288 -6.45 -20.97 -7.45
CA ARG A 288 -5.83 -22.05 -8.24
C ARG A 288 -6.87 -22.94 -8.90
N ILE A 289 -6.43 -23.64 -9.95
CA ILE A 289 -7.19 -24.72 -10.60
C ILE A 289 -6.65 -26.06 -10.11
N ASN A 290 -7.50 -26.83 -9.45
CA ASN A 290 -7.24 -28.22 -9.04
C ASN A 290 -8.57 -29.00 -8.99
N ASN A 291 -8.55 -30.27 -8.63
CA ASN A 291 -9.66 -31.23 -8.78
C ASN A 291 -11.04 -30.76 -8.25
N ASP A 292 -11.09 -29.92 -7.21
CA ASP A 292 -12.34 -29.42 -6.60
C ASP A 292 -12.42 -27.89 -6.63
N ALA A 293 -11.77 -27.23 -7.59
CA ALA A 293 -11.85 -25.77 -7.73
C ALA A 293 -13.30 -25.32 -7.98
N SER A 294 -13.65 -24.15 -7.46
CA SER A 294 -14.94 -23.52 -7.75
C SER A 294 -15.16 -23.37 -9.26
N LEU A 295 -16.36 -23.65 -9.72
CA LEU A 295 -16.77 -23.48 -11.12
C LEU A 295 -17.71 -22.28 -11.25
N PRO A 296 -17.80 -21.67 -12.45
CA PRO A 296 -18.93 -20.81 -12.80
C PRO A 296 -20.28 -21.46 -12.48
N GLU A 297 -21.26 -20.63 -12.12
CA GLU A 297 -22.62 -21.00 -11.69
C GLU A 297 -22.72 -21.70 -10.33
N ASN A 298 -21.61 -21.97 -9.63
CA ASN A 298 -21.70 -22.41 -8.23
C ASN A 298 -22.26 -21.32 -7.34
N VAL A 299 -23.01 -21.73 -6.32
CA VAL A 299 -23.68 -20.81 -5.39
C VAL A 299 -23.21 -21.10 -3.97
N TYR A 300 -22.66 -20.09 -3.30
CA TYR A 300 -22.12 -20.21 -1.94
C TYR A 300 -22.77 -19.21 -1.00
N LYS A 301 -22.97 -19.61 0.26
CA LYS A 301 -23.55 -18.76 1.29
C LYS A 301 -22.46 -18.01 2.03
N SER A 302 -22.40 -16.69 1.88
CA SER A 302 -21.46 -15.82 2.58
C SER A 302 -21.65 -15.83 4.10
N MET A 303 -20.67 -15.27 4.83
CA MET A 303 -20.74 -15.01 6.27
C MET A 303 -21.95 -14.12 6.62
N SER A 304 -22.35 -13.24 5.71
CA SER A 304 -23.55 -12.39 5.87
C SER A 304 -24.87 -13.15 5.79
N GLY A 305 -24.83 -14.40 5.33
CA GLY A 305 -25.99 -15.22 5.05
C GLY A 305 -26.57 -15.07 3.64
N LYS A 306 -26.12 -14.08 2.86
CA LYS A 306 -26.46 -13.92 1.44
C LYS A 306 -25.85 -15.05 0.60
N TRP A 307 -26.63 -15.62 -0.30
CA TRP A 307 -26.15 -16.53 -1.33
C TRP A 307 -25.57 -15.74 -2.50
N VAL A 308 -24.39 -16.15 -2.97
CA VAL A 308 -23.71 -15.55 -4.11
C VAL A 308 -23.44 -16.61 -5.17
N GLU A 309 -23.90 -16.35 -6.39
CA GLU A 309 -23.55 -17.08 -7.59
C GLU A 309 -22.19 -16.60 -8.10
N VAL A 310 -21.23 -17.52 -8.20
CA VAL A 310 -19.91 -17.27 -8.78
C VAL A 310 -20.07 -17.35 -10.30
N VAL A 311 -20.12 -16.19 -10.96
CA VAL A 311 -20.27 -16.13 -12.42
C VAL A 311 -18.92 -16.26 -13.12
N ASP A 312 -17.89 -15.67 -12.53
CA ASP A 312 -16.51 -15.72 -13.02
C ASP A 312 -15.56 -15.97 -11.83
N THR A 313 -14.73 -17.01 -11.92
CA THR A 313 -13.77 -17.37 -10.87
C THR A 313 -12.53 -16.47 -10.84
N ASP A 314 -12.35 -15.61 -11.85
CA ASP A 314 -11.35 -14.53 -11.89
C ASP A 314 -11.86 -13.23 -11.25
N ALA A 315 -13.10 -13.26 -10.75
CA ALA A 315 -13.66 -12.22 -9.88
C ALA A 315 -13.60 -12.66 -8.40
N GLU A 316 -12.50 -13.30 -8.00
CA GLU A 316 -12.30 -13.89 -6.67
C GLU A 316 -12.06 -12.86 -5.57
N GLY A 317 -11.38 -11.76 -5.88
CA GLY A 317 -10.98 -10.76 -4.89
C GLY A 317 -12.17 -10.16 -4.14
N ARG A 318 -13.27 -9.91 -4.85
CA ARG A 318 -14.51 -9.40 -4.24
C ARG A 318 -15.22 -10.44 -3.37
N LEU A 319 -15.05 -11.74 -3.67
CA LEU A 319 -15.59 -12.83 -2.86
C LEU A 319 -14.88 -12.94 -1.51
N VAL A 320 -13.54 -12.94 -1.51
CA VAL A 320 -12.77 -13.01 -0.25
C VAL A 320 -12.97 -11.76 0.61
N LEU A 321 -13.07 -10.58 -0.02
CA LEU A 321 -13.34 -9.32 0.66
C LEU A 321 -14.74 -9.27 1.26
N ALA A 322 -15.76 -9.81 0.59
CA ALA A 322 -17.14 -9.80 1.09
C ALA A 322 -17.26 -10.41 2.50
N ASP A 323 -16.62 -11.55 2.74
CA ASP A 323 -16.61 -12.18 4.07
C ASP A 323 -15.78 -11.35 5.08
N GLY A 324 -14.64 -10.79 4.67
CA GLY A 324 -13.82 -9.92 5.52
C GLY A 324 -14.50 -8.60 5.91
N LEU A 325 -15.21 -7.97 4.97
CA LEU A 325 -16.02 -6.77 5.17
C LEU A 325 -17.14 -7.03 6.16
N TYR A 326 -17.85 -8.14 5.99
CA TYR A 326 -18.92 -8.50 6.91
C TYR A 326 -18.40 -8.85 8.30
N TYR A 327 -17.24 -9.49 8.41
CA TYR A 327 -16.55 -9.68 9.70
C TYR A 327 -16.24 -8.33 10.36
N ALA A 328 -15.62 -7.40 9.62
CA ALA A 328 -15.35 -6.05 10.13
C ALA A 328 -16.64 -5.40 10.66
N ALA A 329 -17.70 -5.45 9.86
CA ALA A 329 -18.94 -4.77 10.17
C ALA A 329 -19.73 -5.39 11.34
N SER A 330 -19.72 -6.71 11.47
CA SER A 330 -20.52 -7.43 12.46
C SER A 330 -19.78 -7.69 13.78
N ILE A 331 -18.46 -7.91 13.72
CA ILE A 331 -17.65 -8.27 14.88
C ILE A 331 -16.89 -7.05 15.43
N LEU A 332 -16.17 -6.31 14.58
CA LEU A 332 -15.37 -5.16 15.01
C LEU A 332 -16.18 -3.86 15.12
N LYS A 333 -17.25 -3.74 14.32
CA LYS A 333 -18.22 -2.63 14.33
C LYS A 333 -17.54 -1.24 14.28
N PRO A 334 -16.66 -0.98 13.31
CA PRO A 334 -15.99 0.31 13.21
C PRO A 334 -16.95 1.42 12.82
N SER A 335 -16.50 2.65 12.97
CA SER A 335 -17.23 3.82 12.43
C SER A 335 -17.07 3.98 10.92
N THR A 336 -16.04 3.38 10.34
CA THR A 336 -15.77 3.40 8.90
C THR A 336 -15.00 2.14 8.51
N ILE A 337 -15.38 1.53 7.40
CA ILE A 337 -14.64 0.46 6.76
C ILE A 337 -13.97 1.03 5.51
N VAL A 338 -12.68 0.79 5.38
CA VAL A 338 -11.93 1.02 4.14
C VAL A 338 -11.49 -0.33 3.63
N ASP A 339 -11.73 -0.67 2.37
CA ASP A 339 -11.05 -1.81 1.76
C ASP A 339 -10.00 -1.36 0.74
N VAL A 340 -8.99 -2.20 0.57
CA VAL A 340 -7.89 -1.99 -0.38
C VAL A 340 -7.69 -3.27 -1.17
N ALA A 341 -7.69 -3.15 -2.50
CA ALA A 341 -7.60 -4.33 -3.36
C ALA A 341 -7.01 -4.02 -4.73
N THR A 342 -6.23 -4.95 -5.25
CA THR A 342 -5.94 -5.07 -6.69
C THR A 342 -7.14 -5.73 -7.36
N LEU A 343 -8.23 -4.98 -7.54
CA LEU A 343 -9.55 -5.61 -7.74
C LEU A 343 -9.94 -5.77 -9.21
N THR A 344 -9.70 -4.77 -10.05
CA THR A 344 -10.22 -4.83 -11.43
C THR A 344 -9.22 -4.36 -12.47
N GLY A 345 -9.15 -5.08 -13.59
CA GLY A 345 -8.44 -4.61 -14.79
C GLY A 345 -9.03 -3.30 -15.34
N SER A 346 -10.33 -3.04 -15.07
CA SER A 346 -11.03 -1.84 -15.55
C SER A 346 -10.49 -0.53 -14.93
N ILE A 347 -9.92 -0.57 -13.72
CA ILE A 347 -9.30 0.63 -13.15
C ILE A 347 -8.01 1.00 -13.87
N LEU A 348 -7.23 0.01 -14.35
CA LEU A 348 -6.05 0.27 -15.17
C LEU A 348 -6.44 0.93 -16.49
N VAL A 349 -7.52 0.46 -17.13
CA VAL A 349 -8.01 1.03 -18.39
C VAL A 349 -8.46 2.49 -18.20
N SER A 350 -9.01 2.85 -17.04
CA SER A 350 -9.55 4.18 -16.78
C SER A 350 -8.54 5.19 -16.22
N LEU A 351 -7.66 4.76 -15.32
CA LEU A 351 -6.74 5.63 -14.57
C LEU A 351 -5.25 5.36 -14.85
N GLY A 352 -4.95 4.29 -15.61
CA GLY A 352 -3.59 3.84 -15.87
C GLY A 352 -2.83 3.53 -14.59
N ASN A 353 -1.52 3.74 -14.63
CA ASN A 353 -0.63 3.50 -13.47
C ASN A 353 -0.39 4.77 -12.63
N THR A 354 -1.28 5.74 -12.74
CA THR A 354 -1.08 7.08 -12.15
C THR A 354 -1.93 7.31 -10.91
N TYR A 355 -3.19 6.88 -10.92
CA TYR A 355 -4.14 7.11 -9.82
C TYR A 355 -4.72 5.79 -9.33
N SER A 356 -4.81 5.62 -8.01
CA SER A 356 -5.69 4.60 -7.42
C SER A 356 -7.15 5.06 -7.50
N GLY A 357 -8.06 4.14 -7.79
CA GLY A 357 -9.49 4.42 -7.81
C GLY A 357 -10.08 4.39 -6.41
N VAL A 358 -10.81 5.44 -6.02
CA VAL A 358 -11.47 5.53 -4.70
C VAL A 358 -12.97 5.66 -4.89
N PHE A 359 -13.73 4.76 -4.28
CA PHE A 359 -15.17 4.66 -4.38
C PHE A 359 -15.79 4.89 -3.01
N THR A 360 -16.70 5.86 -2.91
CA THR A 360 -17.53 6.06 -1.72
C THR A 360 -18.73 6.92 -2.09
N GLU A 361 -19.88 6.63 -1.47
CA GLU A 361 -21.09 7.46 -1.57
C GLU A 361 -21.05 8.67 -0.63
N ASN A 362 -20.12 8.70 0.32
CA ASN A 362 -20.03 9.75 1.32
C ASN A 362 -19.01 10.83 0.91
N ASP A 363 -19.52 11.98 0.47
CA ASP A 363 -18.70 13.11 0.01
C ASP A 363 -17.72 13.65 1.07
N ALA A 364 -18.15 13.67 2.34
CA ALA A 364 -17.30 14.13 3.43
C ALA A 364 -16.14 13.15 3.68
N LYS A 365 -16.41 11.84 3.61
CA LYS A 365 -15.40 10.79 3.72
C LYS A 365 -14.41 10.83 2.56
N TYR A 366 -14.89 11.03 1.32
CA TYR A 366 -14.00 11.22 0.17
C TYR A 366 -13.09 12.43 0.36
N SER A 367 -13.64 13.57 0.77
CA SER A 367 -12.87 14.80 0.95
C SER A 367 -11.75 14.64 1.98
N LYS A 368 -12.02 13.93 3.09
CA LYS A 368 -11.00 13.58 4.09
C LYS A 368 -9.94 12.63 3.52
N PHE A 369 -10.36 11.62 2.77
CA PHE A 369 -9.44 10.66 2.15
C PHE A 369 -8.53 11.33 1.11
N GLU A 370 -9.08 12.21 0.27
CA GLU A 370 -8.33 12.97 -0.73
C GLU A 370 -7.34 13.94 -0.05
N ALA A 371 -7.72 14.59 1.05
CA ALA A 371 -6.81 15.42 1.83
C ALA A 371 -5.66 14.60 2.41
N ALA A 372 -5.95 13.42 2.97
CA ALA A 372 -4.94 12.48 3.44
C ALA A 372 -3.99 12.03 2.33
N SER A 373 -4.50 11.75 1.13
CA SER A 373 -3.67 11.36 -0.02
C SER A 373 -2.76 12.48 -0.50
N LYS A 374 -3.24 13.73 -0.49
CA LYS A 374 -2.43 14.93 -0.79
C LYS A 374 -1.29 15.10 0.20
N LEU A 375 -1.55 14.91 1.50
CA LEU A 375 -0.51 14.90 2.53
C LEU A 375 0.46 13.72 2.34
N ALA A 376 -0.06 12.58 1.90
CA ALA A 376 0.71 11.39 1.63
C ALA A 376 1.58 11.48 0.37
N GLN A 377 1.25 12.41 -0.52
CA GLN A 377 1.80 12.55 -1.87
C GLN A 377 1.51 11.34 -2.76
N GLU A 378 0.35 10.73 -2.54
CA GLU A 378 -0.19 9.57 -3.27
C GLU A 378 -1.43 10.01 -4.04
N LYS A 379 -1.49 9.60 -5.30
CA LYS A 379 -2.48 10.10 -6.26
C LYS A 379 -3.71 9.19 -6.26
N VAL A 380 -4.86 9.77 -5.94
CA VAL A 380 -6.14 9.06 -5.92
C VAL A 380 -7.18 9.81 -6.74
N TRP A 381 -8.15 9.09 -7.29
CA TRP A 381 -9.24 9.67 -8.07
C TRP A 381 -10.59 9.12 -7.63
N ARG A 382 -11.61 9.97 -7.52
CA ARG A 382 -12.97 9.51 -7.17
C ARG A 382 -13.60 8.80 -8.36
N MET A 383 -14.10 7.61 -8.11
CA MET A 383 -14.88 6.85 -9.07
C MET A 383 -16.36 6.82 -8.65
N PRO A 384 -17.30 6.73 -9.61
CA PRO A 384 -18.72 6.82 -9.31
C PRO A 384 -19.24 5.56 -8.62
N MET A 385 -20.08 5.74 -7.60
CA MET A 385 -20.94 4.71 -7.02
C MET A 385 -22.39 5.09 -7.26
N HIS A 386 -23.17 4.18 -7.81
CA HIS A 386 -24.58 4.37 -8.11
C HIS A 386 -25.27 3.01 -8.13
N GLU A 387 -26.53 2.96 -7.69
CA GLU A 387 -27.31 1.72 -7.61
C GLU A 387 -27.46 1.00 -8.96
N ASP A 388 -27.43 1.75 -10.07
CA ASP A 388 -27.47 1.16 -11.42
C ASP A 388 -26.31 0.21 -11.70
N PHE A 389 -25.12 0.45 -11.12
CA PHE A 389 -23.99 -0.46 -11.27
C PHE A 389 -24.16 -1.76 -10.47
N ASN A 390 -25.09 -1.79 -9.50
CA ASN A 390 -25.39 -2.97 -8.70
C ASN A 390 -26.49 -3.85 -9.32
N LYS A 391 -27.19 -3.37 -10.36
CA LYS A 391 -28.27 -4.13 -11.02
C LYS A 391 -27.77 -5.45 -11.62
N GLY A 392 -26.53 -5.47 -12.12
CA GLY A 392 -25.88 -6.69 -12.62
C GLY A 392 -25.69 -7.73 -11.52
N ASN A 393 -25.12 -7.31 -10.38
CA ASN A 393 -24.95 -8.17 -9.20
C ASN A 393 -26.31 -8.70 -8.69
N LYS A 394 -27.34 -7.85 -8.60
CA LYS A 394 -28.69 -8.26 -8.15
C LYS A 394 -29.50 -9.02 -9.21
N GLY A 395 -28.90 -9.30 -10.36
CA GLY A 395 -29.55 -9.94 -11.50
C GLY A 395 -29.59 -11.47 -11.46
N SER A 396 -28.91 -12.10 -10.49
CA SER A 396 -28.85 -13.57 -10.36
C SER A 396 -30.24 -14.20 -10.33
N LYS A 397 -30.38 -15.37 -10.95
CA LYS A 397 -31.64 -16.14 -10.96
C LYS A 397 -31.69 -17.21 -9.90
N VAL A 398 -30.55 -17.52 -9.29
CA VAL A 398 -30.37 -18.68 -8.39
C VAL A 398 -29.83 -18.29 -7.02
N ALA A 399 -29.35 -17.05 -6.86
CA ALA A 399 -28.77 -16.53 -5.62
C ALA A 399 -29.24 -15.09 -5.35
N ASP A 400 -28.92 -14.56 -4.16
CA ASP A 400 -29.24 -13.17 -3.81
C ASP A 400 -28.42 -12.17 -4.64
N LEU A 401 -27.17 -12.56 -4.96
CA LEU A 401 -26.23 -11.79 -5.75
C LEU A 401 -25.48 -12.70 -6.74
N ALA A 402 -25.05 -12.13 -7.86
CA ALA A 402 -23.99 -12.65 -8.71
C ALA A 402 -22.68 -11.92 -8.36
N SER A 403 -21.54 -12.62 -8.40
CA SER A 403 -20.22 -12.02 -8.16
C SER A 403 -19.86 -10.97 -9.23
N TRP A 404 -20.33 -11.17 -10.45
CA TRP A 404 -20.08 -10.31 -11.59
C TRP A 404 -21.20 -10.44 -12.63
N SER A 405 -21.38 -9.40 -13.45
CA SER A 405 -22.28 -9.46 -14.61
C SER A 405 -21.73 -8.69 -15.80
N SER A 406 -21.83 -9.30 -16.98
CA SER A 406 -21.53 -8.65 -18.27
C SER A 406 -22.55 -7.57 -18.67
N THR A 407 -23.70 -7.53 -18.00
CA THR A 407 -24.76 -6.54 -18.28
C THR A 407 -24.36 -5.12 -17.88
N VAL A 408 -23.43 -4.99 -16.93
CA VAL A 408 -22.84 -3.72 -16.51
C VAL A 408 -21.42 -3.64 -17.06
N LYS A 409 -21.15 -2.69 -17.96
CA LYS A 409 -19.84 -2.56 -18.62
C LYS A 409 -18.74 -1.98 -17.73
N GLN A 410 -19.14 -1.19 -16.72
CA GLN A 410 -18.22 -0.55 -15.79
C GLN A 410 -18.00 -1.53 -14.62
N ASP A 411 -16.94 -2.33 -14.69
CA ASP A 411 -16.69 -3.38 -13.70
C ASP A 411 -16.22 -2.85 -12.33
N SER A 412 -15.35 -1.84 -12.27
CA SER A 412 -14.84 -1.32 -10.99
C SER A 412 -15.94 -0.75 -10.06
N SER A 413 -16.89 -0.01 -10.61
CA SER A 413 -18.11 0.45 -9.93
C SER A 413 -19.04 -0.71 -9.59
N GLN A 414 -19.20 -1.71 -10.48
CA GLN A 414 -19.98 -2.91 -10.16
C GLN A 414 -19.36 -3.69 -8.99
N ALA A 415 -18.03 -3.82 -8.95
CA ALA A 415 -17.27 -4.46 -7.89
C ALA A 415 -17.42 -3.70 -6.57
N ALA A 416 -17.25 -2.37 -6.59
CA ALA A 416 -17.47 -1.52 -5.42
C ALA A 416 -18.90 -1.64 -4.86
N MET A 417 -19.91 -1.71 -5.75
CA MET A 417 -21.30 -1.92 -5.34
C MET A 417 -21.57 -3.33 -4.81
N PHE A 418 -20.90 -4.35 -5.34
CA PHE A 418 -20.95 -5.71 -4.79
C PHE A 418 -20.40 -5.73 -3.36
N LEU A 419 -19.22 -5.14 -3.14
CA LEU A 419 -18.58 -5.07 -1.82
C LEU A 419 -19.45 -4.32 -0.80
N LYS A 420 -20.10 -3.23 -1.23
CA LYS A 420 -21.02 -2.45 -0.38
C LYS A 420 -22.11 -3.33 0.26
N GLU A 421 -22.59 -4.36 -0.43
CA GLU A 421 -23.63 -5.27 0.08
C GLU A 421 -23.23 -6.04 1.35
N PHE A 422 -21.94 -6.06 1.70
CA PHE A 422 -21.37 -6.78 2.85
C PHE A 422 -20.89 -5.85 3.97
N THR A 423 -21.13 -4.55 3.87
CA THR A 423 -20.69 -3.54 4.86
C THR A 423 -21.62 -3.37 6.05
N ASN A 424 -22.78 -4.03 6.02
CA ASN A 424 -23.83 -3.94 7.04
C ASN A 424 -24.23 -2.48 7.38
N GLY A 425 -24.22 -1.59 6.38
CA GLY A 425 -24.62 -0.19 6.52
C GLY A 425 -23.57 0.73 7.15
N ILE A 426 -22.36 0.24 7.45
CA ILE A 426 -21.25 1.08 7.93
C ILE A 426 -20.71 1.93 6.77
N ASP A 427 -20.29 3.16 7.06
CA ASP A 427 -19.60 4.04 6.12
C ASP A 427 -18.45 3.30 5.43
N PHE A 428 -18.42 3.35 4.10
CA PHE A 428 -17.58 2.50 3.28
C PHE A 428 -16.76 3.29 2.25
N ILE A 429 -15.48 2.94 2.14
CA ILE A 429 -14.56 3.41 1.10
C ILE A 429 -13.87 2.19 0.47
N HIS A 430 -14.05 1.98 -0.83
CA HIS A 430 -13.29 0.98 -1.58
C HIS A 430 -12.13 1.64 -2.32
N CYS A 431 -10.92 1.09 -2.17
CA CYS A 431 -9.71 1.55 -2.85
C CYS A 431 -9.22 0.48 -3.84
N ASP A 432 -9.41 0.71 -5.14
CA ASP A 432 -8.85 -0.13 -6.20
C ASP A 432 -7.44 0.35 -6.57
N VAL A 433 -6.44 -0.43 -6.15
CA VAL A 433 -5.02 -0.17 -6.36
C VAL A 433 -4.43 -1.03 -7.48
N ALA A 434 -5.24 -1.70 -8.32
CA ALA A 434 -4.72 -2.61 -9.34
C ALA A 434 -3.71 -1.94 -10.30
N GLY A 435 -3.88 -0.65 -10.63
CA GLY A 435 -2.91 0.09 -11.46
C GLY A 435 -1.72 0.68 -10.71
N THR A 436 -1.73 0.69 -9.38
CA THR A 436 -0.72 1.40 -8.58
C THR A 436 0.01 0.51 -7.58
N ALA A 437 -0.44 -0.73 -7.35
CA ALA A 437 0.20 -1.67 -6.44
C ALA A 437 1.61 -2.06 -6.91
N ASP A 438 1.77 -2.28 -8.22
CA ASP A 438 3.04 -2.41 -8.90
C ASP A 438 3.07 -1.55 -10.17
N LYS A 439 4.27 -1.25 -10.67
CA LYS A 439 4.48 -0.56 -11.95
C LYS A 439 5.58 -1.27 -12.70
N ALA A 440 5.22 -1.97 -13.78
CA ALA A 440 6.15 -2.78 -14.57
C ALA A 440 6.93 -3.78 -13.70
N GLY A 441 6.26 -4.43 -12.76
CA GLY A 441 6.88 -5.41 -11.88
C GLY A 441 7.63 -4.82 -10.69
N GLU A 442 7.66 -3.49 -10.51
CA GLU A 442 8.22 -2.84 -9.33
C GLU A 442 7.12 -2.57 -8.28
N PRO A 443 7.22 -3.13 -7.06
CA PRO A 443 6.22 -2.90 -6.01
C PRO A 443 6.26 -1.44 -5.53
N GLN A 444 5.09 -0.84 -5.29
CA GLN A 444 4.99 0.57 -4.89
C GLN A 444 4.67 0.77 -3.41
N GLY A 445 3.93 -0.13 -2.77
CA GLY A 445 3.41 0.07 -1.41
C GLY A 445 2.44 1.24 -1.29
N GLU A 446 1.77 1.61 -2.39
CA GLU A 446 0.85 2.74 -2.49
C GLU A 446 -0.31 2.61 -1.47
N LEU A 447 -0.79 3.74 -0.97
CA LEU A 447 -1.85 3.93 0.02
C LEU A 447 -1.50 3.59 1.47
N VAL A 448 -0.38 2.93 1.77
CA VAL A 448 0.05 2.75 3.17
C VAL A 448 0.13 4.11 3.87
N ALA A 449 0.74 5.07 3.19
CA ALA A 449 0.97 6.40 3.72
C ALA A 449 -0.34 7.21 3.81
N THR A 450 -1.20 7.13 2.79
CA THR A 450 -2.54 7.73 2.77
C THR A 450 -3.43 7.21 3.88
N LEU A 451 -3.47 5.90 4.10
CA LEU A 451 -4.30 5.27 5.13
C LEU A 451 -3.86 5.67 6.54
N VAL A 452 -2.56 5.81 6.76
CA VAL A 452 -2.04 6.37 8.02
C VAL A 452 -2.54 7.79 8.24
N GLU A 453 -2.38 8.68 7.26
CA GLU A 453 -2.86 10.07 7.38
C GLU A 453 -4.38 10.15 7.52
N PHE A 454 -5.13 9.28 6.82
CA PHE A 454 -6.59 9.23 6.88
C PHE A 454 -7.08 8.83 8.27
N CYS A 455 -6.48 7.79 8.87
CA CYS A 455 -6.82 7.32 10.20
C CYS A 455 -6.48 8.34 11.29
N LEU A 456 -5.39 9.10 11.13
CA LEU A 456 -5.01 10.17 12.07
C LEU A 456 -6.02 11.33 12.12
N ASP A 457 -6.87 11.49 11.09
CA ASP A 457 -7.88 12.56 10.98
C ASP A 457 -9.32 12.10 11.31
N GLN A 458 -9.52 10.87 11.81
CA GLN A 458 -10.87 10.32 12.09
C GLN A 458 -11.47 10.65 13.46
#